data_AF-F6FJA3-F1
#
_entry.id   AF-F6FJA3-F1
#
_cell.length_a   1.000
_cell.length_b   1.000
_cell.length_c   1.000
_cell.angle_alpha   90.00
_cell.angle_beta   90.00
_cell.angle_gamma   90.00
#
_symmetry.space_group_name_H-M   'P 1'
#
loop_
_entity.id
_entity.type
_entity.pdbx_description
1 polymer ?
#
loop_
_entity_poly.entity_id
_entity_poly.type
_entity_poly.pdbx_seq_one_letter_code
_entity_poly.pdbx_strand_id
1 'polypeptide(L)'
;MGGVGFGGWYCFGNLRPKNVKEYLEWSGLQLIKWEDKKSWDAVLEENKGWLGDVVGSSNDIEKIKQWCRDVLPKENYEQYSKHSSLLCVDNLQTVKGKIIQKVGSLSGLIQNSNSEEATKQYKVSFLFRKHIEGFKELIGYLTPPPEREGETPKENLEEAYGKLKSWCDSSLVAKPADDLVANVELFCSPKKFKTIKELIDLNGEKMLTDSGNESQLKQKYDEIKNLDTFKNDSDVTSKDSDEGLKTWCDQQKEKEFSSDGVFELYPKFRFRCVIVSEKQS
;
A
#
# COMPACT_ATOMS: atom_id res chain seq x y z
N MET A 1 30.91 28.79 52.95
CA MET A 1 30.51 27.60 53.72
C MET A 1 29.29 27.98 54.51
N GLY A 2 28.11 27.38 54.42
CA GLY A 2 27.65 26.16 53.77
C GLY A 2 26.30 25.89 54.43
N GLY A 3 25.23 26.49 53.90
CA GLY A 3 23.86 26.26 54.36
C GLY A 3 23.26 25.12 53.55
N VAL A 4 23.53 23.88 53.97
CA VAL A 4 22.81 22.70 53.48
C VAL A 4 21.85 22.29 54.59
N GLY A 5 20.57 22.15 54.25
CA GLY A 5 19.72 21.23 55.00
C GLY A 5 18.23 21.55 55.00
N PHE A 6 17.49 20.65 54.36
CA PHE A 6 16.13 20.24 54.70
C PHE A 6 14.95 21.10 54.24
N GLY A 7 14.76 21.19 52.92
CA GLY A 7 13.47 21.54 52.32
C GLY A 7 13.00 20.63 51.16
N GLY A 8 13.79 19.62 50.77
CA GLY A 8 13.63 18.96 49.47
C GLY A 8 13.28 17.46 49.45
N TRP A 9 12.94 16.83 50.58
CA TRP A 9 12.64 15.38 50.59
C TRP A 9 11.13 15.06 50.59
N TYR A 10 10.26 16.00 50.97
CA TYR A 10 8.84 15.69 51.22
C TYR A 10 7.91 15.69 49.98
N CYS A 11 8.41 15.95 48.77
CA CYS A 11 7.56 15.96 47.56
C CYS A 11 7.66 14.70 46.67
N PHE A 12 8.50 13.72 46.98
CA PHE A 12 8.66 12.52 46.12
C PHE A 12 7.88 11.28 46.57
N GLY A 13 7.26 11.29 47.76
CA GLY A 13 6.41 10.19 48.24
C GLY A 13 5.05 10.11 47.54
N ASN A 14 4.55 11.24 47.03
CA ASN A 14 3.24 11.37 46.35
C ASN A 14 3.33 11.27 44.81
N LEU A 15 4.50 10.95 44.26
CA LEU A 15 4.71 10.84 42.80
C LEU A 15 4.69 9.39 42.29
N ARG A 16 4.40 8.42 43.17
CA ARG A 16 4.27 7.02 42.75
C ARG A 16 2.84 6.74 42.28
N PRO A 17 2.68 6.11 41.11
CA PRO A 17 1.37 5.67 40.64
C PRO A 17 0.70 4.74 41.65
N LYS A 18 -0.59 4.97 41.92
CA LYS A 18 -1.36 4.14 42.85
C LYS A 18 -1.84 2.84 42.23
N ASN A 19 -1.99 2.82 40.91
CA ASN A 19 -2.50 1.67 40.17
C ASN A 19 -1.89 1.60 38.77
N VAL A 20 -2.17 0.52 38.05
CA VAL A 20 -1.72 0.28 36.68
C VAL A 20 -2.11 1.43 35.75
N LYS A 21 -3.34 1.94 35.85
CA LYS A 21 -3.79 3.07 35.01
C LYS A 21 -2.90 4.30 35.18
N GLU A 22 -2.72 4.76 36.42
CA GLU A 22 -1.87 5.91 36.72
C GLU A 22 -0.43 5.66 36.27
N TYR A 23 0.06 4.42 36.36
CA TYR A 23 1.41 4.06 35.92
C TYR A 23 1.59 4.22 34.41
N LEU A 24 0.60 3.76 33.64
CA LEU A 24 0.61 3.86 32.17
C LEU A 24 0.54 5.33 31.73
N GLU A 25 -0.39 6.09 32.30
CA GLU A 25 -0.55 7.53 32.00
C GLU A 25 0.71 8.33 32.39
N TRP A 26 1.31 8.02 33.55
CA TRP A 26 2.57 8.63 34.00
C TRP A 26 3.75 8.29 33.08
N SER A 27 3.72 7.12 32.43
CA SER A 27 4.69 6.71 31.41
C SER A 27 4.45 7.36 30.05
N GLY A 28 3.45 8.25 29.92
CA GLY A 28 3.08 8.93 28.68
C GLY A 28 2.21 8.09 27.75
N LEU A 29 1.72 6.94 28.19
CA LEU A 29 0.85 6.07 27.40
C LEU A 29 -0.61 6.52 27.52
N GLN A 30 -1.32 6.57 26.40
CA GLN A 30 -2.74 6.89 26.37
C GLN A 30 -3.55 5.60 26.37
N LEU A 31 -4.57 5.51 27.23
CA LEU A 31 -5.50 4.38 27.22
C LEU A 31 -6.37 4.40 25.95
N ILE A 32 -6.68 3.21 25.44
CA ILE A 32 -7.62 3.07 24.32
C ILE A 32 -9.02 3.43 24.80
N LYS A 33 -9.74 4.21 24.00
CA LYS A 33 -11.15 4.50 24.25
C LYS A 33 -11.99 3.23 24.12
N TRP A 34 -12.87 2.97 25.07
CA TRP A 34 -13.64 1.71 25.13
C TRP A 34 -14.51 1.47 23.89
N GLU A 35 -14.99 2.55 23.28
CA GLU A 35 -15.81 2.60 22.08
C GLU A 35 -15.02 2.54 20.76
N ASP A 36 -13.69 2.71 20.80
CA ASP A 36 -12.87 2.73 19.58
C ASP A 36 -12.58 1.31 19.07
N LYS A 37 -13.54 0.80 18.29
CA LYS A 37 -13.46 -0.54 17.71
C LYS A 37 -12.17 -0.78 16.93
N LYS A 38 -11.70 0.18 16.13
CA LYS A 38 -10.53 -0.01 15.26
C LYS A 38 -9.24 -0.18 16.06
N SER A 39 -9.09 0.59 17.13
CA SER A 39 -7.95 0.46 18.04
C SER A 39 -7.95 -0.89 18.75
N TRP A 40 -9.12 -1.39 19.19
CA TRP A 40 -9.23 -2.72 19.76
C TRP A 40 -8.96 -3.84 18.75
N ASP A 41 -9.46 -3.71 17.52
CA ASP A 41 -9.17 -4.64 16.42
C ASP A 41 -7.65 -4.70 16.13
N ALA A 42 -6.97 -3.55 16.14
CA ALA A 42 -5.53 -3.45 15.93
C ALA A 42 -4.72 -4.14 17.06
N VAL A 43 -5.09 -3.91 18.32
CA VAL A 43 -4.48 -4.57 19.47
C VAL A 43 -4.66 -6.09 19.41
N LEU A 44 -5.86 -6.55 19.05
CA LEU A 44 -6.14 -7.97 18.91
C LEU A 44 -5.21 -8.60 17.86
N GLU A 45 -5.15 -8.00 16.66
CA GLU A 45 -4.37 -8.56 15.56
C GLU A 45 -2.86 -8.59 15.83
N GLU A 46 -2.33 -7.59 16.55
CA GLU A 46 -0.90 -7.52 16.91
C GLU A 46 -0.51 -8.56 17.98
N ASN A 47 -1.42 -8.86 18.92
CA ASN A 47 -1.11 -9.66 20.10
C ASN A 47 -1.68 -11.10 20.05
N LYS A 48 -2.40 -11.47 18.99
CA LYS A 48 -3.05 -12.79 18.84
C LYS A 48 -2.15 -14.01 19.07
N GLY A 49 -0.84 -13.87 18.86
CA GLY A 49 0.13 -14.94 19.06
C GLY A 49 0.33 -15.38 20.51
N TRP A 50 0.05 -14.52 21.49
CA TRP A 50 0.25 -14.79 22.92
C TRP A 50 -0.94 -14.41 23.80
N LEU A 51 -2.00 -13.80 23.23
CA LEU A 51 -3.21 -13.43 23.97
C LEU A 51 -3.84 -14.59 24.75
N GLY A 52 -3.74 -15.83 24.24
CA GLY A 52 -4.24 -17.01 24.94
C GLY A 52 -3.64 -17.20 26.34
N ASP A 53 -2.37 -16.84 26.52
CA ASP A 53 -1.63 -17.03 27.77
C ASP A 53 -2.02 -16.03 28.86
N VAL A 54 -2.63 -14.91 28.46
CA VAL A 54 -2.97 -13.80 29.36
C VAL A 54 -4.48 -13.69 29.58
N VAL A 55 -5.28 -13.90 28.54
CA VAL A 55 -6.73 -13.67 28.54
C VAL A 55 -7.56 -14.96 28.37
N GLY A 56 -6.91 -16.13 28.29
CA GLY A 56 -7.55 -17.45 28.30
C GLY A 56 -8.25 -17.86 27.01
N SER A 57 -8.42 -16.96 26.04
CA SER A 57 -8.89 -17.28 24.67
C SER A 57 -8.49 -16.18 23.70
N SER A 58 -7.83 -16.56 22.61
CA SER A 58 -6.95 -15.68 21.81
C SER A 58 -7.64 -14.66 20.90
N ASN A 59 -8.96 -14.74 20.69
CA ASN A 59 -9.64 -14.02 19.60
C ASN A 59 -10.89 -13.22 20.01
N ASP A 60 -11.02 -12.80 21.28
CA ASP A 60 -12.21 -12.08 21.76
C ASP A 60 -11.86 -10.70 22.33
N ILE A 61 -12.26 -9.65 21.61
CA ILE A 61 -12.05 -8.25 22.01
C ILE A 61 -12.73 -7.93 23.34
N GLU A 62 -13.92 -8.49 23.61
CA GLU A 62 -14.62 -8.19 24.85
C GLU A 62 -13.90 -8.79 26.06
N LYS A 63 -13.20 -9.91 25.89
CA LYS A 63 -12.33 -10.46 26.94
C LYS A 63 -11.09 -9.61 27.16
N ILE A 64 -10.48 -9.07 26.11
CA ILE A 64 -9.36 -8.11 26.24
C ILE A 64 -9.82 -6.87 27.01
N LYS A 65 -10.96 -6.30 26.63
CA LYS A 65 -11.56 -5.14 27.33
C LYS A 65 -11.85 -5.46 28.78
N GLN A 66 -12.45 -6.62 29.06
CA GLN A 66 -12.75 -7.04 30.43
C GLN A 66 -11.48 -7.20 31.26
N TRP A 67 -10.45 -7.85 30.71
CA TRP A 67 -9.16 -7.99 31.37
C TRP A 67 -8.52 -6.63 31.68
N CYS A 68 -8.56 -5.68 30.73
CA CYS A 68 -8.10 -4.32 30.97
C CYS A 68 -8.89 -3.64 32.10
N ARG A 69 -10.23 -3.79 32.14
CA ARG A 69 -11.05 -3.24 33.23
C ARG A 69 -10.69 -3.81 34.60
N ASP A 70 -10.33 -5.09 34.66
CA ASP A 70 -9.98 -5.78 35.91
C ASP A 70 -8.56 -5.43 36.38
N VAL A 71 -7.66 -5.11 35.45
CA VAL A 71 -6.22 -4.90 35.72
C VAL A 71 -5.87 -3.44 35.95
N LEU A 72 -6.46 -2.51 35.20
CA LEU A 72 -6.20 -1.07 35.33
C LEU A 72 -6.33 -0.51 36.77
N PRO A 73 -7.31 -0.93 37.61
CA PRO A 73 -7.43 -0.44 38.99
C PRO A 73 -6.50 -1.15 39.99
N LYS A 74 -5.75 -2.18 39.60
CA LYS A 74 -4.88 -2.91 40.53
C LYS A 74 -3.66 -2.10 40.93
N GLU A 75 -3.29 -2.19 42.21
CA GLU A 75 -2.13 -1.49 42.78
C GLU A 75 -0.79 -2.14 42.43
N ASN A 76 -0.79 -3.45 42.14
CA ASN A 76 0.42 -4.19 41.77
C ASN A 76 0.85 -3.93 40.31
N TYR A 77 1.28 -2.71 40.02
CA TYR A 77 1.66 -2.30 38.67
C TYR A 77 2.88 -3.07 38.11
N GLU A 78 3.79 -3.55 38.97
CA GLU A 78 4.96 -4.31 38.53
C GLU A 78 4.55 -5.61 37.81
N GLN A 79 3.55 -6.31 38.34
CA GLN A 79 3.06 -7.56 37.76
C GLN A 79 2.33 -7.35 36.42
N TYR A 80 1.63 -6.22 36.25
CA TYR A 80 0.67 -6.06 35.16
C TYR A 80 1.08 -5.04 34.09
N SER A 81 2.05 -4.16 34.38
CA SER A 81 2.46 -3.05 33.50
C SER A 81 2.81 -3.51 32.08
N LYS A 82 3.62 -4.57 31.95
CA LYS A 82 4.08 -5.08 30.64
C LYS A 82 2.95 -5.48 29.71
N HIS A 83 1.97 -6.25 30.19
CA HIS A 83 0.85 -6.69 29.36
C HIS A 83 -0.16 -5.55 29.16
N SER A 84 -0.36 -4.71 30.18
CA SER A 84 -1.29 -3.59 30.10
C SER A 84 -0.80 -2.50 29.14
N SER A 85 0.52 -2.31 29.01
CA SER A 85 1.15 -1.39 28.04
C SER A 85 1.11 -1.88 26.59
N LEU A 86 0.64 -3.11 26.36
CA LEU A 86 0.43 -3.69 25.03
C LEU A 86 -1.05 -3.84 24.70
N LEU A 87 -1.90 -4.09 25.70
CA LEU A 87 -3.31 -4.44 25.50
C LEU A 87 -4.29 -3.29 25.79
N CYS A 88 -3.98 -2.40 26.72
CA CYS A 88 -4.93 -1.40 27.21
C CYS A 88 -4.65 0.03 26.74
N VAL A 89 -3.55 0.23 26.01
CA VAL A 89 -3.05 1.53 25.57
C VAL A 89 -2.90 1.60 24.07
N ASP A 90 -3.01 2.81 23.52
CA ASP A 90 -2.76 3.11 22.12
C ASP A 90 -1.24 3.16 21.87
N ASN A 91 -0.62 1.97 21.85
CA ASN A 91 0.82 1.80 21.69
C ASN A 91 1.12 0.62 20.77
N LEU A 92 0.66 0.72 19.53
CA LEU A 92 0.88 -0.29 18.50
C LEU A 92 2.37 -0.39 18.16
N GLN A 93 2.88 -1.61 18.12
CA GLN A 93 4.29 -1.92 17.87
C GLN A 93 4.58 -2.20 16.39
N THR A 94 3.54 -2.37 15.56
CA THR A 94 3.68 -2.72 14.15
C THR A 94 2.94 -1.73 13.23
N VAL A 95 3.50 -1.52 12.03
CA VAL A 95 2.81 -0.83 10.92
C VAL A 95 1.47 -1.49 10.61
N LYS A 96 1.41 -2.82 10.64
CA LYS A 96 0.19 -3.60 10.46
C LYS A 96 -0.92 -3.17 11.43
N GLY A 97 -0.60 -3.12 12.73
CA GLY A 97 -1.53 -2.64 13.75
C GLY A 97 -1.98 -1.22 13.45
N LYS A 98 -1.03 -0.32 13.10
CA LYS A 98 -1.33 1.09 12.82
C LYS A 98 -2.27 1.29 11.62
N ILE A 99 -2.09 0.49 10.57
CA ILE A 99 -2.99 0.49 9.40
C ILE A 99 -4.40 0.05 9.83
N ILE A 100 -4.53 -1.03 10.58
CA ILE A 100 -5.85 -1.50 11.08
C ILE A 100 -6.52 -0.42 11.93
N GLN A 101 -5.78 0.25 12.79
CA GLN A 101 -6.32 1.36 13.60
C GLN A 101 -6.87 2.49 12.71
N LYS A 102 -6.19 2.85 11.63
CA LYS A 102 -6.57 3.96 10.74
C LYS A 102 -7.74 3.58 9.82
N VAL A 103 -7.59 2.50 9.06
CA VAL A 103 -8.54 2.13 7.99
C VAL A 103 -9.51 1.01 8.39
N GLY A 104 -9.25 0.28 9.48
CA GLY A 104 -10.11 -0.77 10.02
C GLY A 104 -9.77 -2.19 9.56
N SER A 105 -8.96 -2.34 8.50
CA SER A 105 -8.55 -3.66 7.99
C SER A 105 -7.32 -3.56 7.11
N LEU A 106 -6.74 -4.71 6.78
CA LEU A 106 -5.67 -4.81 5.77
C LEU A 106 -6.20 -5.09 4.37
N SER A 107 -7.52 -5.20 4.18
CA SER A 107 -8.10 -5.64 2.89
C SER A 107 -7.81 -4.68 1.73
N GLY A 108 -7.39 -3.45 2.02
CA GLY A 108 -6.91 -2.49 1.02
C GLY A 108 -5.49 -2.79 0.50
N LEU A 109 -4.74 -3.68 1.14
CA LEU A 109 -3.39 -4.10 0.73
C LEU A 109 -3.44 -5.40 -0.07
N ILE A 110 -2.39 -5.67 -0.83
CA ILE A 110 -2.20 -6.95 -1.55
C ILE A 110 -2.14 -8.09 -0.52
N GLN A 111 -3.14 -8.95 -0.53
CA GLN A 111 -3.26 -10.08 0.39
C GLN A 111 -2.62 -11.35 -0.20
N ASN A 112 -2.31 -12.32 0.67
CA ASN A 112 -1.80 -13.63 0.27
C ASN A 112 -0.63 -13.50 -0.70
N SER A 113 0.49 -12.92 -0.21
CA SER A 113 1.61 -12.50 -1.05
C SER A 113 2.21 -13.61 -1.94
N ASN A 114 1.95 -14.88 -1.62
CA ASN A 114 2.37 -16.07 -2.39
C ASN A 114 1.38 -16.54 -3.47
N SER A 115 0.22 -15.89 -3.64
CA SER A 115 -0.74 -16.25 -4.68
C SER A 115 -0.33 -15.71 -6.05
N GLU A 116 -0.83 -16.35 -7.12
CA GLU A 116 -0.64 -15.88 -8.49
C GLU A 116 -1.24 -14.48 -8.68
N GLU A 117 -2.43 -14.23 -8.13
CA GLU A 117 -3.09 -12.93 -8.17
C GLU A 117 -2.26 -11.85 -7.45
N ALA A 118 -1.70 -12.15 -6.27
CA ALA A 118 -0.80 -11.20 -5.59
C ALA A 118 0.44 -10.90 -6.43
N THR A 119 1.00 -11.90 -7.11
CA THR A 119 2.16 -11.72 -8.00
C THR A 119 1.82 -10.76 -9.16
N LYS A 120 0.66 -10.95 -9.80
CA LYS A 120 0.16 -10.02 -10.83
C LYS A 120 -0.02 -8.61 -10.28
N GLN A 121 -0.62 -8.49 -9.09
CA GLN A 121 -0.84 -7.19 -8.44
C GLN A 121 0.47 -6.49 -8.08
N TYR A 122 1.49 -7.21 -7.59
CA TYR A 122 2.82 -6.66 -7.32
C TYR A 122 3.53 -6.23 -8.59
N LYS A 123 3.44 -7.02 -9.67
CA LYS A 123 4.00 -6.66 -10.98
C LYS A 123 3.40 -5.36 -11.52
N VAL A 124 2.06 -5.26 -11.58
CA VAL A 124 1.36 -4.04 -12.01
C VAL A 124 1.70 -2.88 -11.06
N SER A 125 1.74 -3.14 -9.76
CA SER A 125 2.08 -2.14 -8.77
C SER A 125 3.46 -1.53 -8.97
N PHE A 126 4.46 -2.35 -9.26
CA PHE A 126 5.82 -1.91 -9.56
C PHE A 126 5.87 -1.10 -10.85
N LEU A 127 5.30 -1.62 -11.95
CA LEU A 127 5.34 -0.98 -13.28
C LEU A 127 4.83 0.46 -13.25
N PHE A 128 3.76 0.73 -12.51
CA PHE A 128 3.16 2.06 -12.41
C PHE A 128 3.79 2.98 -11.35
N ARG A 129 4.71 2.47 -10.53
CA ARG A 129 5.35 3.22 -9.43
C ARG A 129 6.86 3.36 -9.59
N LYS A 130 7.49 2.60 -10.49
CA LYS A 130 8.93 2.61 -10.73
C LYS A 130 9.53 3.97 -11.14
N HIS A 131 8.68 4.90 -11.57
CA HIS A 131 9.05 6.26 -11.95
C HIS A 131 8.94 7.28 -10.80
N ILE A 132 8.48 6.87 -9.62
CA ILE A 132 8.47 7.71 -8.43
C ILE A 132 9.92 7.83 -7.93
N GLU A 133 10.36 9.06 -7.67
CA GLU A 133 11.70 9.35 -7.17
C GLU A 133 11.96 8.61 -5.84
N GLY A 134 13.13 7.99 -5.71
CA GLY A 134 13.52 7.21 -4.52
C GLY A 134 12.78 5.87 -4.33
N PHE A 135 11.75 5.55 -5.11
CA PHE A 135 10.97 4.32 -4.91
C PHE A 135 11.80 3.04 -5.08
N LYS A 136 12.65 2.98 -6.10
CA LYS A 136 13.51 1.81 -6.35
C LYS A 136 14.51 1.58 -5.22
N GLU A 137 15.11 2.66 -4.72
CA GLU A 137 16.04 2.62 -3.58
C GLU A 137 15.32 2.18 -2.31
N LEU A 138 14.11 2.69 -2.06
CA LEU A 138 13.28 2.34 -0.92
C LEU A 138 13.02 0.82 -0.83
N ILE A 139 12.70 0.19 -1.96
CA ILE A 139 12.46 -1.27 -2.01
C ILE A 139 13.75 -2.09 -2.12
N GLY A 140 14.93 -1.43 -2.13
CA GLY A 140 16.22 -2.09 -2.28
C GLY A 140 16.44 -2.73 -3.66
N TYR A 141 15.84 -2.15 -4.71
CA TYR A 141 16.04 -2.54 -6.09
C TYR A 141 17.04 -1.60 -6.77
N LEU A 142 18.15 -2.16 -7.23
CA LEU A 142 19.13 -1.45 -8.04
C LEU A 142 18.88 -1.81 -9.51
N THR A 143 18.77 -0.79 -10.36
CA THR A 143 18.64 -1.03 -11.80
C THR A 143 20.00 -1.56 -12.30
N PRO A 144 20.06 -2.76 -12.92
CA PRO A 144 21.32 -3.32 -13.38
C PRO A 144 21.96 -2.40 -14.42
N PRO A 145 23.30 -2.36 -14.52
CA PRO A 145 23.97 -1.60 -15.57
C PRO A 145 23.61 -2.17 -16.95
N PRO A 146 23.64 -1.34 -18.02
CA PRO A 146 23.39 -1.83 -19.36
C PRO A 146 24.46 -2.84 -19.78
N GLU A 147 24.06 -3.84 -20.59
CA GLU A 147 24.96 -4.89 -21.06
C GLU A 147 26.04 -4.34 -22.00
N ARG A 148 25.75 -3.22 -22.69
CA ARG A 148 26.70 -2.48 -23.53
C ARG A 148 26.58 -0.98 -23.34
N GLU A 149 27.69 -0.29 -23.57
CA GLU A 149 27.75 1.17 -23.53
C GLU A 149 26.83 1.79 -24.60
N GLY A 150 25.93 2.68 -24.18
CA GLY A 150 24.90 3.28 -25.04
C GLY A 150 23.57 2.54 -25.07
N GLU A 151 23.45 1.36 -24.45
CA GLU A 151 22.17 0.66 -24.29
C GLU A 151 21.41 1.13 -23.05
N THR A 152 20.09 0.98 -23.07
CA THR A 152 19.27 1.23 -21.88
C THR A 152 19.34 0.03 -20.95
N PRO A 153 19.52 0.24 -19.63
CA PRO A 153 19.56 -0.86 -18.69
C PRO A 153 18.20 -1.59 -18.67
N LYS A 154 18.25 -2.91 -18.87
CA LYS A 154 17.05 -3.75 -18.90
C LYS A 154 16.68 -4.16 -17.47
N GLU A 155 15.53 -3.69 -17.02
CA GLU A 155 15.01 -4.05 -15.70
C GLU A 155 14.65 -5.54 -15.65
N ASN A 156 15.21 -6.26 -14.67
CA ASN A 156 14.70 -7.56 -14.28
C ASN A 156 13.38 -7.39 -13.52
N LEU A 157 12.25 -7.50 -14.23
CA LEU A 157 10.92 -7.30 -13.65
C LEU A 157 10.62 -8.29 -12.52
N GLU A 158 11.03 -9.55 -12.65
CA GLU A 158 10.78 -10.59 -11.63
C GLU A 158 11.47 -10.27 -10.31
N GLU A 159 12.73 -9.86 -10.40
CA GLU A 159 13.46 -9.39 -9.23
C GLU A 159 12.81 -8.13 -8.65
N ALA A 160 12.44 -7.17 -9.49
CA ALA A 160 11.94 -5.88 -9.04
C ALA A 160 10.62 -5.97 -8.27
N TYR A 161 9.63 -6.70 -8.79
CA TYR A 161 8.38 -6.91 -8.03
C TYR A 161 8.59 -7.87 -6.85
N GLY A 162 9.57 -8.78 -6.91
CA GLY A 162 9.96 -9.62 -5.78
C GLY A 162 10.53 -8.80 -4.61
N LYS A 163 11.33 -7.77 -4.92
CA LYS A 163 11.83 -6.79 -3.94
C LYS A 163 10.69 -5.97 -3.33
N LEU A 164 9.75 -5.48 -4.16
CA LEU A 164 8.56 -4.77 -3.67
C LEU A 164 7.74 -5.65 -2.71
N LYS A 165 7.46 -6.90 -3.08
CA LYS A 165 6.76 -7.86 -2.22
C LYS A 165 7.46 -8.05 -0.88
N SER A 166 8.78 -8.31 -0.91
CA SER A 166 9.58 -8.52 0.30
C SER A 166 9.60 -7.27 1.19
N TRP A 167 9.68 -6.09 0.58
CA TRP A 167 9.63 -4.82 1.28
C TRP A 167 8.26 -4.60 1.95
N CYS A 168 7.16 -4.91 1.27
CA CYS A 168 5.81 -4.84 1.85
C CYS A 168 5.64 -5.78 3.04
N ASP A 169 6.04 -7.05 2.90
CA ASP A 169 5.90 -8.06 3.95
C ASP A 169 6.74 -7.71 5.19
N SER A 170 7.98 -7.23 5.00
CA SER A 170 8.86 -6.79 6.10
C SER A 170 8.43 -5.47 6.74
N SER A 171 7.88 -4.53 5.96
CA SER A 171 7.42 -3.24 6.49
C SER A 171 6.21 -3.39 7.41
N LEU A 172 5.32 -4.36 7.15
CA LEU A 172 4.14 -4.59 8.00
C LEU A 172 4.48 -4.98 9.44
N VAL A 173 5.60 -5.66 9.66
CA VAL A 173 6.06 -6.09 11.00
C VAL A 173 7.03 -5.11 11.65
N ALA A 174 7.46 -4.08 10.93
CA ALA A 174 8.36 -3.06 11.44
C ALA A 174 7.65 -2.11 12.41
N LYS A 175 8.45 -1.41 13.24
CA LYS A 175 7.95 -0.39 14.14
C LYS A 175 7.24 0.72 13.34
N PRO A 176 6.04 1.17 13.75
CA PRO A 176 5.31 2.17 12.99
C PRO A 176 6.04 3.51 13.02
N ALA A 177 6.17 4.09 11.83
CA ALA A 177 6.54 5.47 11.58
C ALA A 177 5.55 6.02 10.54
N ASP A 178 5.15 7.28 10.65
CA ASP A 178 4.06 7.84 9.83
C ASP A 178 4.35 7.78 8.32
N ASP A 179 5.60 8.02 7.95
CA ASP A 179 6.11 7.89 6.59
C ASP A 179 6.09 6.42 6.10
N LEU A 180 6.50 5.48 6.94
CA LEU A 180 6.47 4.06 6.61
C LEU A 180 5.03 3.55 6.43
N VAL A 181 4.11 3.96 7.30
CA VAL A 181 2.68 3.62 7.20
C VAL A 181 2.12 4.16 5.88
N ALA A 182 2.38 5.43 5.56
CA ALA A 182 1.93 6.05 4.31
C ALA A 182 2.54 5.35 3.07
N ASN A 183 3.82 4.99 3.11
CA ASN A 183 4.50 4.28 2.03
C ASN A 183 3.92 2.87 1.83
N VAL A 184 3.63 2.14 2.91
CA VAL A 184 2.97 0.82 2.82
C VAL A 184 1.57 0.95 2.23
N GLU A 185 0.76 1.90 2.69
CA GLU A 185 -0.56 2.17 2.12
C GLU A 185 -0.46 2.53 0.64
N LEU A 186 0.54 3.30 0.22
CA LEU A 186 0.70 3.73 -1.16
C LEU A 186 1.23 2.62 -2.07
N PHE A 187 2.22 1.85 -1.63
CA PHE A 187 2.99 0.95 -2.49
C PHE A 187 2.51 -0.51 -2.42
N CYS A 188 1.98 -0.94 -1.27
CA CYS A 188 1.50 -2.31 -1.06
C CYS A 188 0.00 -2.45 -1.35
N SER A 189 -0.68 -1.38 -1.77
CA SER A 189 -2.06 -1.45 -2.26
C SER A 189 -2.13 -1.85 -3.73
N PRO A 190 -3.05 -2.75 -4.12
CA PRO A 190 -3.25 -3.10 -5.51
C PRO A 190 -3.76 -1.89 -6.30
N LYS A 191 -3.47 -1.86 -7.60
CA LYS A 191 -4.11 -0.90 -8.49
C LYS A 191 -5.58 -1.25 -8.67
N LYS A 192 -6.42 -0.23 -8.89
CA LYS A 192 -7.87 -0.38 -9.12
C LYS A 192 -8.23 -0.89 -10.52
N PHE A 193 -7.22 -1.28 -11.30
CA PHE A 193 -7.33 -1.74 -12.67
C PHE A 193 -6.30 -2.85 -12.91
N LYS A 194 -6.62 -3.75 -13.82
CA LYS A 194 -5.81 -4.87 -14.30
C LYS A 194 -5.57 -4.78 -15.79
N THR A 195 -6.56 -4.31 -16.55
CA THR A 195 -6.49 -4.20 -18.02
C THR A 195 -6.35 -2.76 -18.49
N ILE A 196 -5.97 -2.60 -19.76
CA ILE A 196 -5.93 -1.29 -20.43
C ILE A 196 -7.32 -0.62 -20.38
N LYS A 197 -8.38 -1.38 -20.67
CA LYS A 197 -9.77 -0.89 -20.62
C LYS A 197 -10.15 -0.35 -19.25
N GLU A 198 -9.88 -1.10 -18.18
CA GLU A 198 -10.18 -0.66 -16.82
C GLU A 198 -9.43 0.63 -16.45
N LEU A 199 -8.20 0.83 -16.96
CA LEU A 199 -7.46 2.07 -16.76
C LEU A 199 -8.09 3.26 -17.51
N ILE A 200 -8.53 3.07 -18.75
CA ILE A 200 -9.24 4.10 -19.54
C ILE A 200 -10.52 4.52 -18.81
N ASP A 201 -11.33 3.53 -18.41
CA ASP A 201 -12.59 3.74 -17.70
C ASP A 201 -12.35 4.49 -16.37
N LEU A 202 -11.30 4.12 -15.63
CA LEU A 202 -10.90 4.78 -14.39
C LEU A 202 -10.47 6.24 -14.62
N ASN A 203 -9.84 6.54 -15.76
CA ASN A 203 -9.43 7.91 -16.12
C ASN A 203 -10.57 8.75 -16.70
N GLY A 204 -11.76 8.16 -16.96
CA GLY A 204 -12.85 8.82 -17.65
C GLY A 204 -12.53 9.15 -19.12
N GLU A 205 -11.60 8.40 -19.72
CA GLU A 205 -11.20 8.56 -21.11
C GLU A 205 -12.19 7.84 -22.05
N LYS A 206 -12.31 8.28 -23.30
CA LYS A 206 -13.20 7.66 -24.29
C LYS A 206 -12.40 7.02 -25.42
N MET A 207 -12.89 5.89 -25.95
CA MET A 207 -12.23 5.21 -27.04
C MET A 207 -12.72 5.72 -28.40
N LEU A 208 -11.80 5.78 -29.37
CA LEU A 208 -12.13 6.05 -30.77
C LEU A 208 -12.97 4.93 -31.39
N THR A 209 -12.94 3.73 -30.82
CA THR A 209 -13.70 2.57 -31.30
C THR A 209 -15.14 2.51 -30.77
N ASP A 210 -15.52 3.40 -29.85
CA ASP A 210 -16.88 3.49 -29.31
C ASP A 210 -17.88 3.89 -30.40
N SER A 211 -19.13 3.41 -30.26
CA SER A 211 -20.22 3.73 -31.18
C SER A 211 -20.46 5.25 -31.24
N GLY A 212 -20.41 5.83 -32.44
CA GLY A 212 -20.58 7.27 -32.68
C GLY A 212 -19.28 8.05 -32.90
N ASN A 213 -18.10 7.43 -32.73
CA ASN A 213 -16.80 8.09 -32.91
C ASN A 213 -16.12 7.77 -34.26
N GLU A 214 -16.87 7.22 -35.22
CA GLU A 214 -16.36 6.75 -36.52
C GLU A 214 -15.61 7.82 -37.30
N SER A 215 -16.10 9.07 -37.31
CA SER A 215 -15.41 10.18 -37.96
C SER A 215 -14.06 10.51 -37.32
N GLN A 216 -13.96 10.40 -35.98
CA GLN A 216 -12.72 10.68 -35.25
C GLN A 216 -11.71 9.54 -35.43
N LEU A 217 -12.19 8.29 -35.47
CA LEU A 217 -11.37 7.13 -35.78
C LEU A 217 -10.73 7.27 -37.17
N LYS A 218 -11.53 7.64 -38.18
CA LYS A 218 -11.04 7.85 -39.54
C LYS A 218 -10.01 8.98 -39.61
N GLN A 219 -10.28 10.11 -38.95
CA GLN A 219 -9.32 11.20 -38.84
C GLN A 219 -8.00 10.72 -38.21
N LYS A 220 -8.10 9.96 -37.10
CA LYS A 220 -6.91 9.46 -36.42
C LYS A 220 -6.11 8.50 -37.29
N TYR A 221 -6.78 7.62 -38.02
CA TYR A 221 -6.15 6.75 -39.00
C TYR A 221 -5.41 7.57 -40.07
N ASP A 222 -6.04 8.58 -40.65
CA ASP A 222 -5.43 9.44 -41.67
C ASP A 222 -4.19 10.19 -41.17
N GLU A 223 -4.17 10.59 -39.89
CA GLU A 223 -3.01 11.20 -39.24
C GLU A 223 -1.84 10.21 -39.10
N ILE A 224 -2.10 8.97 -38.71
CA ILE A 224 -1.05 8.02 -38.32
C ILE A 224 -0.62 7.06 -39.43
N LYS A 225 -1.44 6.84 -40.47
CA LYS A 225 -1.22 5.84 -41.52
C LYS A 225 0.12 5.99 -42.24
N ASN A 226 0.65 7.22 -42.27
CA ASN A 226 1.90 7.53 -42.94
C ASN A 226 3.15 7.47 -42.06
N LEU A 227 3.00 7.37 -40.74
CA LEU A 227 4.10 7.33 -39.79
C LEU A 227 4.84 5.99 -39.87
N ASP A 228 6.17 6.02 -39.84
CA ASP A 228 7.00 4.80 -39.87
C ASP A 228 6.66 3.84 -38.72
N THR A 229 6.34 4.40 -37.55
CA THR A 229 5.92 3.65 -36.36
C THR A 229 4.59 2.90 -36.53
N PHE A 230 3.78 3.25 -37.53
CA PHE A 230 2.53 2.56 -37.88
C PHE A 230 2.71 1.65 -39.10
N LYS A 231 3.38 2.14 -40.15
CA LYS A 231 3.68 1.37 -41.36
C LYS A 231 4.48 0.10 -41.09
N ASN A 232 5.49 0.18 -40.24
CA ASN A 232 6.40 -0.94 -39.95
C ASN A 232 5.94 -1.80 -38.76
N ASP A 233 4.75 -1.54 -38.23
CA ASP A 233 4.25 -2.19 -37.03
C ASP A 233 3.72 -3.60 -37.32
N SER A 234 4.43 -4.64 -36.91
CA SER A 234 4.01 -6.04 -37.17
C SER A 234 2.69 -6.41 -36.50
N ASP A 235 2.27 -5.69 -35.46
CA ASP A 235 1.11 -6.05 -34.64
C ASP A 235 -0.23 -5.62 -35.28
N VAL A 236 -0.20 -4.79 -36.33
CA VAL A 236 -1.40 -4.30 -37.03
C VAL A 236 -1.61 -5.15 -38.29
N THR A 237 -2.60 -6.04 -38.25
CA THR A 237 -2.90 -7.02 -39.31
C THR A 237 -3.52 -6.42 -40.58
N SER A 238 -4.15 -5.24 -40.49
CA SER A 238 -4.71 -4.53 -41.66
C SER A 238 -4.39 -3.05 -41.56
N LYS A 239 -3.30 -2.61 -42.19
CA LYS A 239 -2.84 -1.20 -42.12
C LYS A 239 -3.54 -0.30 -43.13
N ASP A 240 -4.31 -0.88 -44.03
CA ASP A 240 -4.87 -0.20 -45.20
C ASP A 240 -6.26 0.41 -44.96
N SER A 241 -6.84 0.25 -43.76
CA SER A 241 -8.11 0.86 -43.40
C SER A 241 -8.23 1.22 -41.91
N ASP A 242 -9.20 2.08 -41.60
CA ASP A 242 -9.57 2.47 -40.24
C ASP A 242 -10.21 1.30 -39.46
N GLU A 243 -10.84 0.32 -40.12
CA GLU A 243 -11.29 -0.91 -39.47
C GLU A 243 -10.12 -1.74 -38.90
N GLY A 244 -8.96 -1.70 -39.54
CA GLY A 244 -7.78 -2.37 -39.03
C GLY A 244 -7.24 -1.71 -37.76
N LEU A 245 -7.27 -0.37 -37.69
CA LEU A 245 -6.98 0.37 -36.47
C LEU A 245 -8.01 0.05 -35.38
N LYS A 246 -9.30 0.01 -35.71
CA LYS A 246 -10.37 -0.37 -34.79
C LYS A 246 -10.14 -1.76 -34.18
N THR A 247 -9.90 -2.73 -35.04
CA THR A 247 -9.66 -4.13 -34.64
C THR A 247 -8.45 -4.24 -33.73
N TRP A 248 -7.36 -3.54 -34.05
CA TRP A 248 -6.17 -3.52 -33.20
C TRP A 248 -6.48 -2.93 -31.81
N CYS A 249 -7.15 -1.80 -31.75
CA CYS A 249 -7.57 -1.18 -30.48
C CYS A 249 -8.45 -2.12 -29.64
N ASP A 250 -9.43 -2.79 -30.27
CA ASP A 250 -10.32 -3.71 -29.56
C ASP A 250 -9.61 -4.97 -29.07
N GLN A 251 -8.56 -5.44 -29.76
CA GLN A 251 -7.73 -6.55 -29.29
C GLN A 251 -6.80 -6.16 -28.14
N GLN A 252 -6.21 -4.96 -28.19
CA GLN A 252 -5.25 -4.55 -27.17
C GLN A 252 -5.93 -4.16 -25.85
N LYS A 253 -7.15 -3.59 -25.87
CA LYS A 253 -7.79 -3.03 -24.66
C LYS A 253 -8.05 -4.04 -23.55
N GLU A 254 -8.24 -5.31 -23.90
CA GLU A 254 -8.53 -6.40 -22.94
C GLU A 254 -7.25 -7.01 -22.35
N LYS A 255 -6.05 -6.59 -22.80
CA LYS A 255 -4.79 -7.11 -22.26
C LYS A 255 -4.54 -6.65 -20.83
N GLU A 256 -4.06 -7.57 -20.00
CA GLU A 256 -3.65 -7.29 -18.62
C GLU A 256 -2.27 -6.61 -18.57
N PHE A 257 -2.10 -5.63 -17.69
CA PHE A 257 -0.80 -5.00 -17.42
C PHE A 257 0.21 -5.95 -16.76
N SER A 258 -0.25 -7.08 -16.21
CA SER A 258 0.62 -8.15 -15.73
C SER A 258 1.26 -8.95 -16.87
N SER A 259 0.75 -8.87 -18.09
CA SER A 259 1.36 -9.53 -19.25
C SER A 259 2.56 -8.74 -19.77
N ASP A 260 3.55 -9.45 -20.28
CA ASP A 260 4.80 -8.85 -20.76
C ASP A 260 4.57 -7.89 -21.93
N GLY A 261 5.24 -6.73 -21.90
CA GLY A 261 5.18 -5.72 -22.96
C GLY A 261 3.91 -4.87 -22.99
N VAL A 262 2.88 -5.17 -22.18
CA VAL A 262 1.61 -4.42 -22.21
C VAL A 262 1.77 -3.01 -21.63
N PHE A 263 2.62 -2.85 -20.62
CA PHE A 263 2.92 -1.53 -20.06
C PHE A 263 3.63 -0.63 -21.08
N GLU A 264 4.60 -1.17 -21.81
CA GLU A 264 5.34 -0.47 -22.87
C GLU A 264 4.47 -0.20 -24.10
N LEU A 265 3.50 -1.08 -24.37
CA LEU A 265 2.49 -0.92 -25.41
C LEU A 265 1.50 0.21 -25.09
N TYR A 266 1.20 0.46 -23.81
CA TYR A 266 0.12 1.35 -23.41
C TYR A 266 0.23 2.79 -23.93
N PRO A 267 1.39 3.47 -23.94
CA PRO A 267 1.52 4.79 -24.57
C PRO A 267 1.15 4.79 -26.05
N LYS A 268 1.57 3.75 -26.80
CA LYS A 268 1.23 3.54 -28.21
C LYS A 268 -0.27 3.28 -28.38
N PHE A 269 -0.85 2.46 -27.50
CA PHE A 269 -2.28 2.22 -27.47
C PHE A 269 -3.07 3.53 -27.24
N ARG A 270 -2.71 4.28 -26.19
CA ARG A 270 -3.41 5.53 -25.82
C ARG A 270 -3.34 6.55 -26.95
N PHE A 271 -2.17 6.71 -27.58
CA PHE A 271 -2.00 7.60 -28.72
C PHE A 271 -2.92 7.24 -29.90
N ARG A 272 -3.16 5.94 -30.14
CA ARG A 272 -3.89 5.45 -31.31
C ARG A 272 -5.39 5.27 -31.10
N CYS A 273 -5.81 4.96 -29.87
CA CYS A 273 -7.14 4.43 -29.59
C CYS A 273 -7.98 5.31 -28.66
N VAL A 274 -7.38 6.29 -27.98
CA VAL A 274 -8.09 7.17 -27.03
C VAL A 274 -8.33 8.53 -27.66
N ILE A 275 -9.53 9.08 -27.44
CA ILE A 275 -9.87 10.43 -27.85
C ILE A 275 -9.02 11.42 -27.06
N VAL A 276 -8.12 12.11 -27.76
CA VAL A 276 -7.42 13.26 -27.18
C VAL A 276 -8.43 14.40 -27.14
N SER A 277 -9.09 14.56 -26.01
CA SER A 277 -9.83 15.79 -25.73
C SER A 277 -8.76 16.88 -25.59
N GLU A 278 -8.73 17.86 -26.49
CA GLU A 278 -8.07 19.12 -26.16
C GLU A 278 -8.73 19.61 -24.87
N LYS A 279 -8.00 19.52 -23.75
CA LYS A 279 -8.39 20.29 -22.56
C LYS A 279 -8.40 21.74 -23.04
N GLN A 280 -9.59 22.32 -23.23
CA GLN A 280 -9.72 23.76 -23.25
C GLN A 280 -9.10 24.25 -21.94
N SER A 281 -7.97 24.94 -22.07
CA SER A 281 -7.22 25.54 -20.97
C SER A 281 -8.08 26.50 -20.17
#